data_AF-A0A4V1S833-F1
#
_entry.id   AF-A0A4V1S833-F1
#
_cell.length_a   1.000
_cell.length_b   1.000
_cell.length_c   1.000
_cell.angle_alpha   90.00
_cell.angle_beta   90.00
_cell.angle_gamma   90.00
#
_symmetry.space_group_name_H-M   'P 1'
#
loop_
_entity.id
_entity.type
_entity.pdbx_description
1 polymer ?
#
loop_
_entity_poly.entity_id
_entity_poly.type
_entity_poly.pdbx_seq_one_letter_code
_entity_poly.pdbx_strand_id
1 'polypeptide(L)'
;MAWTGGADTQRVIGTSHKIKAPPGNSRITSNITATVYYMPGTMNWEETYGWRPARLWNPQVRTADASFGMKTDGEGKRFFAFNITGPPDSVVLVRTSTGLSLGCWTILAAVTLADPDLDGIGSFHFSDPGASQYPARFYSFSMP
;
A
#
# COMPACT_ATOMS: atom_id res chain seq x y z
N MET A 1 18.25 -27.86 -26.62
CA MET A 1 17.92 -26.43 -26.77
C MET A 1 17.69 -25.89 -25.37
N ALA A 2 18.69 -25.24 -24.79
CA ALA A 2 18.65 -24.74 -23.41
C ALA A 2 17.97 -23.37 -23.39
N TRP A 3 16.87 -23.24 -22.67
CA TRP A 3 16.23 -21.96 -22.40
C TRP A 3 16.74 -21.48 -21.04
N THR A 4 17.49 -20.38 -21.04
CA THR A 4 18.00 -19.74 -19.82
C THR A 4 16.85 -18.97 -19.16
N GLY A 5 16.35 -19.50 -18.04
CA GLY A 5 15.36 -18.83 -17.21
C GLY A 5 15.90 -17.52 -16.65
N GLY A 6 15.38 -16.40 -17.15
CA GLY A 6 15.52 -15.10 -16.50
C GLY A 6 14.69 -15.08 -15.23
N ALA A 7 15.31 -14.83 -14.08
CA ALA A 7 14.61 -14.66 -12.82
C ALA A 7 13.90 -13.29 -12.81
N ASP A 8 12.62 -13.27 -13.20
CA ASP A 8 11.72 -12.13 -13.00
C ASP A 8 11.66 -11.81 -11.50
N THR A 9 12.41 -10.80 -11.08
CA THR A 9 12.53 -10.45 -9.66
C THR A 9 11.47 -9.42 -9.31
N GLN A 10 10.37 -9.89 -8.72
CA GLN A 10 9.30 -9.05 -8.18
C GLN A 10 9.51 -8.95 -6.66
N ARG A 11 9.68 -7.74 -6.13
CA ARG A 11 9.90 -7.54 -4.69
C ARG A 11 9.06 -6.39 -4.15
N VAL A 12 8.34 -6.68 -3.09
CA VAL A 12 7.57 -5.70 -2.34
C VAL A 12 8.43 -5.17 -1.19
N ILE A 13 8.61 -3.85 -1.12
CA ILE A 13 9.46 -3.16 -0.14
C ILE A 13 8.59 -2.18 0.65
N GLY A 14 8.43 -2.41 1.95
CA GLY A 14 7.83 -1.45 2.85
C GLY A 14 8.82 -0.36 3.22
N THR A 15 8.63 0.87 2.73
CA THR A 15 9.39 2.05 3.19
C THR A 15 8.50 2.92 4.06
N SER A 16 8.91 3.21 5.30
CA SER A 16 8.21 4.15 6.18
C SER A 16 9.04 5.42 6.36
N HIS A 17 8.43 6.58 6.08
CA HIS A 17 8.99 7.89 6.43
C HIS A 17 8.41 8.32 7.78
N LYS A 18 9.27 8.52 8.78
CA LYS A 18 8.86 8.92 10.13
C LYS A 18 8.44 10.38 10.14
N ILE A 19 7.18 10.67 10.44
CA ILE A 19 6.76 12.01 10.90
C ILE A 19 6.36 11.89 12.37
N LYS A 20 7.05 12.65 13.24
CA LYS A 20 6.75 12.77 14.67
C LYS A 20 5.84 13.99 14.85
N ALA A 21 4.64 13.82 15.41
CA ALA A 21 3.78 14.95 15.77
C ALA A 21 3.68 15.10 17.30
N PRO A 22 4.25 16.17 17.89
CA PRO A 22 3.94 16.65 19.24
C PRO A 22 2.86 17.77 19.21
N PRO A 23 2.33 18.20 20.38
CA PRO A 23 0.93 18.53 20.52
C PRO A 23 0.51 19.90 19.96
N GLY A 24 -0.64 19.89 19.28
CA GLY A 24 -1.73 20.79 19.65
C GLY A 24 -1.70 22.19 19.07
N ASN A 25 -1.48 22.36 17.77
CA ASN A 25 -2.18 23.40 17.00
C ASN A 25 -1.93 23.24 15.51
N SER A 26 -2.92 22.76 14.76
CA SER A 26 -2.94 23.05 13.33
C SER A 26 -4.39 23.11 12.87
N ARG A 27 -4.82 24.29 12.46
CA ARG A 27 -6.06 24.52 11.71
C ARG A 27 -6.01 23.67 10.44
N ILE A 28 -6.43 22.40 10.54
CA ILE A 28 -6.75 21.58 9.37
C ILE A 28 -8.05 22.16 8.83
N THR A 29 -7.89 23.09 7.89
CA THR A 29 -8.91 23.91 7.21
C THR A 29 -10.32 23.33 7.31
N SER A 30 -11.23 24.12 7.87
CA SER A 30 -12.56 23.77 8.39
C SER A 30 -13.56 23.14 7.40
N ASN A 31 -13.15 22.87 6.16
CA ASN A 31 -14.07 22.55 5.06
C ASN A 31 -13.69 21.25 4.30
N ILE A 32 -12.62 20.55 4.72
CA ILE A 32 -12.14 19.34 4.03
C ILE A 32 -12.36 18.13 4.93
N THR A 33 -13.12 17.13 4.50
CA THR A 33 -13.17 15.84 5.20
C THR A 33 -11.78 15.20 5.08
N ALA A 34 -11.00 15.29 6.16
CA ALA A 34 -9.64 14.77 6.23
C ALA A 34 -9.55 13.72 7.34
N THR A 35 -8.86 12.62 7.07
CA THR A 35 -8.49 11.61 8.07
C THR A 35 -7.02 11.79 8.41
N VAL A 36 -6.70 11.82 9.69
CA VAL A 36 -5.33 11.93 10.19
C VAL A 36 -4.77 10.53 10.43
N TYR A 37 -3.71 10.17 9.73
CA TYR A 37 -3.05 8.88 9.90
C TYR A 37 -1.83 8.98 10.81
N TYR A 38 -1.66 8.04 11.73
CA TYR A 38 -0.50 7.97 12.63
C TYR A 38 0.20 6.62 12.57
N MET A 39 1.50 6.57 12.86
CA MET A 39 2.29 5.33 12.72
C MET A 39 2.16 4.37 13.92
N PRO A 40 2.41 3.06 13.73
CA PRO A 40 2.58 2.13 14.83
C PRO A 40 3.72 2.57 15.75
N GLY A 41 3.52 2.42 17.06
CA GLY A 41 4.53 2.78 18.07
C GLY A 41 4.52 4.23 18.53
N THR A 42 3.61 5.07 18.01
CA THR A 42 3.32 6.38 18.61
C THR A 42 2.17 6.26 19.61
N MET A 43 2.38 6.73 20.84
CA MET A 43 1.41 6.68 21.94
C MET A 43 0.55 7.96 22.00
N ASN A 44 -0.53 7.92 22.78
CA ASN A 44 -1.41 9.07 23.08
C ASN A 44 -2.16 9.66 21.88
N TRP A 45 -2.51 8.83 20.88
CA TRP A 45 -3.49 9.21 19.86
C TRP A 45 -4.90 8.90 20.35
N GLU A 46 -5.80 9.86 20.22
CA GLU A 46 -7.24 9.66 20.41
C GLU A 46 -7.90 9.23 19.09
N GLU A 47 -9.19 8.88 19.12
CA GLU A 47 -9.96 8.57 17.91
C GLU A 47 -10.12 9.77 16.97
N THR A 48 -9.85 10.98 17.48
CA THR A 48 -9.85 12.21 16.71
C THR A 48 -8.61 13.05 16.98
N TYR A 49 -8.18 13.82 15.97
CA TYR A 49 -7.14 14.84 16.10
C TYR A 49 -7.62 16.12 15.42
N GLY A 50 -7.88 17.17 16.21
CA GLY A 50 -8.37 18.44 15.67
C GLY A 50 -9.73 18.31 14.96
N TRP A 51 -10.68 17.58 15.56
CA TRP A 51 -12.05 17.33 15.02
C TRP A 51 -12.08 16.46 13.75
N ARG A 52 -10.96 15.83 13.41
CA ARG A 52 -10.83 14.90 12.29
C ARG A 52 -10.65 13.47 12.81
N PRO A 53 -11.20 12.45 12.14
CA PRO A 53 -10.89 11.06 12.48
C PRO A 53 -9.38 10.82 12.49
N ALA A 54 -8.87 10.20 13.54
CA ALA A 54 -7.50 9.73 13.61
C ALA A 54 -7.47 8.20 13.48
N ARG A 55 -6.55 7.68 12.67
CA ARG A 55 -6.47 6.25 12.32
C ARG A 55 -5.01 5.78 12.32
N LEU A 56 -4.79 4.57 12.82
CA LEU A 56 -3.49 3.92 12.73
C LEU A 56 -3.17 3.60 11.26
N TRP A 57 -2.01 4.00 10.77
CA TRP A 57 -1.47 3.61 9.49
C TRP A 57 -0.74 2.27 9.61
N ASN A 58 -1.45 1.16 9.39
CA ASN A 58 -0.84 -0.17 9.42
C ASN A 58 -1.31 -1.06 8.26
N PRO A 59 -1.20 -0.61 6.99
CA PRO A 59 -1.47 -1.51 5.88
C PRO A 59 -0.38 -2.58 5.80
N GLN A 60 -0.79 -3.78 5.45
CA GLN A 60 0.04 -4.96 5.38
C GLN A 60 -0.24 -5.68 4.06
N VAL A 61 0.82 -6.02 3.33
CA VAL A 61 0.68 -6.92 2.20
C VAL A 61 0.59 -8.35 2.70
N ARG A 62 -0.39 -9.10 2.21
CA ARG A 62 -0.48 -10.53 2.43
C ARG A 62 0.42 -11.22 1.40
N THR A 63 1.54 -11.78 1.87
CA THR A 63 2.51 -12.48 1.01
C THR A 63 2.45 -13.99 1.14
N ALA A 64 1.72 -14.50 2.14
CA ALA A 64 1.64 -15.92 2.49
C ALA A 64 0.34 -16.59 2.00
N ASP A 65 -0.45 -15.90 1.17
CA ASP A 65 -1.67 -16.43 0.58
C ASP A 65 -1.53 -16.64 -0.95
N ALA A 66 -2.51 -17.29 -1.55
CA ALA A 66 -2.54 -17.52 -2.99
C ALA A 66 -2.82 -16.23 -3.80
N SER A 67 -3.05 -15.09 -3.16
CA SER A 67 -3.23 -13.81 -3.84
C SER A 67 -1.90 -13.24 -4.34
N PHE A 68 -0.80 -13.53 -3.64
CA PHE A 68 0.51 -12.96 -3.86
C PHE A 68 1.28 -13.64 -5.00
N GLY A 69 1.81 -12.83 -5.93
CA GLY A 69 2.76 -13.30 -6.93
C GLY A 69 2.35 -13.01 -8.36
N MET A 70 3.17 -13.52 -9.30
CA MET A 70 2.82 -13.52 -10.72
C MET A 70 1.72 -14.54 -11.00
N LYS A 71 0.70 -14.10 -11.72
CA LYS A 71 -0.47 -14.86 -12.11
C LYS A 71 -0.70 -14.80 -13.61
N THR A 72 -1.51 -15.74 -14.09
CA THR A 72 -1.99 -15.80 -15.47
C THR A 72 -3.51 -15.96 -15.42
N ASP A 73 -4.25 -15.18 -16.20
CA ASP A 73 -5.70 -15.34 -16.32
C ASP A 73 -6.08 -16.43 -17.35
N GLY A 74 -7.39 -16.64 -17.55
CA GLY A 74 -7.91 -17.63 -18.51
C GLY A 74 -7.60 -17.30 -19.97
N GLU A 75 -7.16 -16.08 -20.27
CA GLU A 75 -6.80 -15.60 -21.61
C GLU A 75 -5.28 -15.65 -21.84
N GLY A 76 -4.50 -16.12 -20.85
CA GLY A 76 -3.05 -16.23 -20.94
C GLY A 76 -2.28 -14.94 -20.60
N LYS A 77 -2.96 -13.89 -20.12
CA LYS A 77 -2.33 -12.63 -19.76
C LYS A 77 -1.69 -12.73 -18.38
N ARG A 78 -0.43 -12.31 -18.29
CA ARG A 78 0.37 -12.35 -17.05
C ARG A 78 0.29 -11.03 -16.29
N PHE A 79 -0.07 -11.09 -15.01
CA PHE A 79 -0.17 -9.94 -14.11
C PHE A 79 0.39 -10.26 -12.72
N PHE A 80 0.88 -9.26 -12.00
CA PHE A 80 1.27 -9.43 -10.59
C PHE A 80 0.11 -9.00 -9.69
N ALA A 81 -0.16 -9.74 -8.63
CA ALA A 81 -1.23 -9.40 -7.70
C ALA A 81 -0.85 -9.70 -6.26
N PHE A 82 -1.57 -9.04 -5.34
CA PHE A 82 -1.50 -9.28 -3.89
C PHE A 82 -2.68 -8.61 -3.18
N ASN A 83 -2.99 -9.07 -1.97
CA ASN A 83 -3.94 -8.42 -1.09
C ASN A 83 -3.22 -7.43 -0.16
N ILE A 84 -3.83 -6.25 0.01
CA ILE A 84 -3.47 -5.28 1.04
C ILE A 84 -4.56 -5.34 2.10
N THR A 85 -4.18 -5.49 3.36
CA THR A 85 -5.10 -5.45 4.50
C THR A 85 -4.70 -4.35 5.47
N GLY A 86 -5.64 -3.83 6.24
CA GLY A 86 -5.38 -2.76 7.20
C GLY A 86 -6.67 -2.20 7.77
N PRO A 87 -6.61 -1.06 8.45
CA PRO A 87 -7.82 -0.42 8.96
C PRO A 87 -8.74 0.00 7.80
N PRO A 88 -10.06 -0.24 7.90
CA PRO A 88 -11.01 0.14 6.85
C PRO A 88 -10.97 1.65 6.57
N ASP A 89 -11.37 2.04 5.36
CA ASP A 89 -11.35 3.41 4.84
C ASP A 89 -9.94 4.04 4.75
N SER A 90 -8.88 3.26 4.98
CA SER A 90 -7.51 3.75 4.83
C SER A 90 -7.15 3.86 3.35
N VAL A 91 -6.61 5.02 2.96
CA VAL A 91 -6.11 5.23 1.59
C VAL A 91 -4.64 4.84 1.52
N VAL A 92 -4.30 3.90 0.63
CA VAL A 92 -2.94 3.40 0.38
C VAL A 92 -2.46 3.84 -0.99
N LEU A 93 -1.34 4.55 -1.02
CA LEU A 93 -0.62 4.80 -2.26
C LEU A 93 0.25 3.59 -2.59
N VAL A 94 -0.04 2.95 -3.71
CA VAL A 94 0.82 1.92 -4.30
C VAL A 94 1.73 2.59 -5.30
N ARG A 95 3.03 2.53 -5.04
CA ARG A 95 4.07 3.03 -5.95
C ARG A 95 4.86 1.88 -6.55
N THR A 96 5.35 2.09 -7.76
CA THR A 96 6.20 1.12 -8.44
C THR A 96 7.50 1.70 -8.92
N SER A 97 8.51 0.85 -9.06
CA SER A 97 9.75 1.18 -9.75
C SER A 97 10.30 -0.02 -10.52
N THR A 98 11.09 0.23 -11.55
CA THR A 98 11.89 -0.78 -12.25
C THR A 98 13.31 -0.91 -11.68
N GLY A 99 13.65 -0.10 -10.67
CA GLY A 99 14.94 -0.13 -9.97
C GLY A 99 14.79 0.32 -8.51
N LEU A 100 15.89 0.28 -7.76
CA LEU A 100 15.90 0.68 -6.34
C LEU A 100 16.56 2.05 -6.09
N SER A 101 16.96 2.74 -7.16
CA SER A 101 17.54 4.08 -7.07
C SER A 101 16.52 5.11 -6.60
N LEU A 102 17.00 6.10 -5.82
CA LEU A 102 16.21 7.23 -5.37
C LEU A 102 15.59 7.97 -6.58
N GLY A 103 14.31 8.31 -6.48
CA GLY A 103 13.57 9.05 -7.52
C GLY A 103 12.92 8.19 -8.60
N CYS A 104 13.13 6.87 -8.62
CA CYS A 104 12.54 5.99 -9.65
C CYS A 104 11.14 5.47 -9.33
N TRP A 105 10.52 5.92 -8.23
CA TRP A 105 9.22 5.45 -7.76
C TRP A 105 8.08 6.33 -8.28
N THR A 106 7.15 5.76 -9.05
CA THR A 106 5.96 6.44 -9.56
C THR A 106 4.71 5.92 -8.85
N ILE A 107 3.73 6.79 -8.61
CA ILE A 107 2.42 6.34 -8.10
C ILE A 107 1.74 5.53 -9.21
N LEU A 108 1.36 4.30 -8.88
CA LEU A 108 0.59 3.43 -9.77
C LEU A 108 -0.90 3.44 -9.41
N ALA A 109 -1.22 3.50 -8.11
CA ALA A 109 -2.60 3.58 -7.66
C ALA A 109 -2.72 4.27 -6.30
N ALA A 110 -3.88 4.86 -6.04
CA ALA A 110 -4.36 5.23 -4.71
C ALA A 110 -5.60 4.36 -4.44
N VAL A 111 -5.54 3.50 -3.43
CA VAL A 111 -6.58 2.50 -3.16
C VAL A 111 -7.17 2.72 -1.77
N THR A 112 -8.48 2.68 -1.67
CA THR A 112 -9.18 2.71 -0.38
C THR A 112 -9.45 1.27 0.05
N LEU A 113 -9.05 0.92 1.27
CA LEU A 113 -9.38 -0.39 1.83
C LEU A 113 -10.89 -0.47 2.09
N ALA A 114 -11.51 -1.54 1.62
CA ALA A 114 -12.94 -1.75 1.72
C ALA A 114 -13.40 -1.87 3.18
N ASP A 115 -14.73 -1.91 3.36
CA ASP A 115 -15.37 -2.20 4.63
C ASP A 115 -14.78 -3.45 5.30
N PRO A 116 -14.73 -3.47 6.64
CA PRO A 116 -14.04 -4.52 7.36
C PRO A 116 -14.74 -5.86 7.20
N ASP A 117 -13.94 -6.93 7.16
CA ASP A 117 -14.42 -8.31 7.30
C ASP A 117 -14.88 -8.61 8.75
N LEU A 118 -15.21 -9.88 9.01
CA LEU A 118 -15.65 -10.36 10.34
C LEU A 118 -14.62 -10.10 11.46
N ASP A 119 -13.34 -9.92 11.11
CA ASP A 119 -12.25 -9.66 12.04
C ASP A 119 -11.97 -8.15 12.20
N GLY A 120 -12.77 -7.29 11.58
CA GLY A 120 -12.60 -5.83 11.65
C GLY A 120 -11.54 -5.28 10.69
N ILE A 121 -11.11 -6.04 9.69
CA ILE A 121 -9.99 -5.70 8.81
C ILE A 121 -10.50 -5.32 7.41
N GLY A 122 -10.17 -4.12 6.96
CA GLY A 122 -10.40 -3.69 5.58
C GLY A 122 -9.40 -4.32 4.63
N SER A 123 -9.82 -4.60 3.41
CA SER A 123 -8.95 -5.22 2.39
C SER A 123 -9.12 -4.61 1.00
N PHE A 124 -8.08 -4.76 0.18
CA PHE A 124 -8.11 -4.41 -1.22
C PHE A 124 -7.27 -5.41 -2.03
N HIS A 125 -7.84 -5.96 -3.10
CA HIS A 125 -7.12 -6.81 -4.04
C HIS A 125 -6.46 -5.95 -5.12
N PHE A 126 -5.13 -5.88 -5.10
CA PHE A 126 -4.35 -5.13 -6.07
C PHE A 126 -3.86 -6.03 -7.20
N SER A 127 -3.92 -5.53 -8.43
CA SER A 127 -3.32 -6.17 -9.60
C SER A 127 -2.58 -5.15 -10.50
N ASP A 128 -1.43 -5.56 -11.03
CA ASP A 128 -0.64 -4.84 -12.03
C ASP A 128 -0.55 -5.69 -13.30
N PRO A 129 -1.41 -5.44 -14.30
CA PRO A 129 -1.39 -6.14 -15.58
C PRO A 129 -0.14 -5.87 -16.42
N GLY A 130 0.59 -4.80 -16.14
CA GLY A 130 1.81 -4.42 -16.84
C GLY A 130 3.07 -5.00 -16.21
N ALA A 131 2.97 -5.68 -15.06
CA ALA A 131 4.12 -6.16 -14.31
C ALA A 131 5.05 -7.08 -15.13
N SER A 132 4.47 -7.87 -16.03
CA SER A 132 5.19 -8.80 -16.91
C SER A 132 5.98 -8.13 -18.05
N GLN A 133 5.77 -6.83 -18.27
CA GLN A 133 6.50 -6.06 -19.29
C GLN A 133 7.87 -5.56 -18.78
N TYR A 134 8.16 -5.75 -17.50
CA TYR A 134 9.37 -5.27 -16.85
C TYR A 134 10.16 -6.45 -16.25
N PRO A 135 11.46 -6.62 -16.58
CA PRO A 135 12.30 -7.69 -16.01
C PRO A 135 12.42 -7.65 -14.47
N ALA A 136 12.27 -6.45 -13.91
CA ALA A 136 12.17 -6.23 -12.48
C ALA A 136 11.08 -5.19 -12.20
N ARG A 137 10.25 -5.46 -11.20
CA ARG A 137 9.18 -4.57 -10.75
C ARG A 137 9.14 -4.58 -9.23
N PHE A 138 9.31 -3.41 -8.66
CA PHE A 138 9.31 -3.18 -7.22
C PHE A 138 8.05 -2.43 -6.82
N TYR A 139 7.50 -2.75 -5.65
CA TYR A 139 6.30 -2.10 -5.11
C TYR A 139 6.59 -1.53 -3.72
N SER A 140 6.11 -0.32 -3.45
CA SER A 140 6.17 0.30 -2.13
C SER A 140 4.84 0.94 -1.76
N PHE A 141 4.55 1.00 -0.47
CA PHE A 141 3.32 1.60 0.04
C PHE A 141 3.62 2.81 0.90
N SER A 142 2.85 3.86 0.71
CA SER A 142 2.89 5.03 1.57
C SER A 142 1.49 5.51 1.91
N MET A 143 1.38 6.23 3.02
CA MET A 143 0.21 7.07 3.28
C MET A 143 0.06 8.12 2.16
N PRO A 144 -1.15 8.69 1.99
CA PRO A 144 -1.44 9.73 1.01
C PRO A 144 -0.53 10.97 1.14
#